data_AF-A0A7S0TJZ7-F1
#
_entry.id   AF-A0A7S0TJZ7-F1
#
_cell.length_a   1.000
_cell.length_b   1.000
_cell.length_c   1.000
_cell.angle_alpha   90.00
_cell.angle_beta   90.00
_cell.angle_gamma   90.00
#
_symmetry.space_group_name_H-M   'P 1'
#
loop_
_entity.id
_entity.type
_entity.pdbx_description
1 polymer ?
#
loop_
_entity_poly.entity_id
_entity_poly.type
_entity_poly.pdbx_seq_one_letter_code
_entity_poly.pdbx_strand_id
1 'polypeptide(L)'
;KGHVGLELTCDWEGGHASFPSLEGTSASILAQALAKVSAAPPPARLVMPTSTFLHTVSPTLPPLQRFLVRRQWLTAPLLTHAFDRAPKTAATVRSTQAVTILKAGVMVNVLPQHAYAHINVRLVPGDTVQGTLERVRRVVGDER
;
A
#
# COMPACT_ATOMS: atom_id res chain seq x y z
N LYS A 1 -2.99 -7.27 13.89
CA LYS A 1 -2.87 -6.02 13.09
C LYS A 1 -4.27 -5.55 12.74
N GLY A 2 -4.55 -4.26 12.86
CA GLY A 2 -5.78 -3.70 12.31
C GLY A 2 -5.81 -3.84 10.79
N HIS A 3 -6.99 -3.78 10.19
CA HIS A 3 -7.14 -3.70 8.75
C HIS A 3 -8.20 -2.67 8.38
N VAL A 4 -8.07 -2.10 7.18
CA VAL A 4 -9.05 -1.21 6.59
C VAL A 4 -9.23 -1.58 5.12
N GLY A 5 -10.48 -1.63 4.67
CA GLY A 5 -10.83 -1.71 3.26
C GLY A 5 -11.01 -0.29 2.73
N LEU A 6 -10.29 0.05 1.65
CA LEU A 6 -10.50 1.27 0.90
C LEU A 6 -11.19 0.92 -0.41
N GLU A 7 -12.19 1.69 -0.79
CA GLU A 7 -12.80 1.63 -2.12
C GLU A 7 -12.31 2.84 -2.91
N LEU A 8 -11.79 2.58 -4.10
CA LEU A 8 -11.46 3.61 -5.08
C LEU A 8 -12.44 3.44 -6.23
N THR A 9 -13.12 4.51 -6.58
CA THR A 9 -14.08 4.59 -7.68
C THR A 9 -13.57 5.58 -8.71
N CYS A 10 -14.00 5.42 -9.95
CA CYS A 10 -13.83 6.41 -11.01
C CYS A 10 -15.10 6.45 -11.85
N ASP A 11 -15.72 7.64 -11.91
CA ASP A 11 -16.91 7.90 -12.71
C ASP A 11 -16.53 8.70 -13.96
N TRP A 12 -17.06 8.29 -15.11
CA TRP A 12 -16.75 8.86 -16.41
C TRP A 12 -17.97 8.83 -17.34
N GLU A 13 -18.02 9.70 -18.35
CA GLU A 13 -19.18 9.84 -19.24
C GLU A 13 -19.53 8.54 -20.02
N GLY A 14 -18.55 7.66 -20.22
CA GLY A 14 -18.70 6.44 -21.02
C GLY A 14 -18.72 6.72 -22.52
N GLY A 15 -19.40 5.88 -23.31
CA GLY A 15 -19.57 6.08 -24.76
C GLY A 15 -19.30 4.84 -25.60
N HIS A 16 -19.28 5.03 -26.93
CA HIS A 16 -18.99 3.96 -27.88
C HIS A 16 -17.48 3.72 -27.98
N ALA A 17 -17.04 2.46 -27.97
CA ALA A 17 -15.60 2.14 -28.01
C ALA A 17 -14.86 2.64 -29.25
N SER A 18 -15.58 3.04 -30.30
CA SER A 18 -15.02 3.63 -31.53
C SER A 18 -14.61 5.09 -31.40
N PHE A 19 -15.05 5.78 -30.34
CA PHE A 19 -14.74 7.19 -30.08
C PHE A 19 -14.20 7.35 -28.64
N PRO A 20 -13.05 6.73 -28.31
CA PRO A 20 -12.49 6.87 -26.98
C PRO A 20 -12.06 8.33 -26.72
N SER A 21 -12.34 8.82 -25.51
CA SER A 21 -11.82 10.11 -25.07
C SER A 21 -10.28 10.09 -25.03
N LEU A 22 -9.65 11.23 -25.34
CA LEU A 22 -8.21 11.42 -25.21
C LEU A 22 -7.73 11.34 -23.74
N GLU A 23 -8.63 11.59 -22.79
CA GLU A 23 -8.33 11.49 -21.35
C GLU A 23 -8.38 10.04 -20.82
N GLY A 24 -8.93 9.12 -21.62
CA GLY A 24 -9.08 7.71 -21.29
C GLY A 24 -10.50 7.30 -20.94
N THR A 25 -10.62 6.20 -20.21
CA THR A 25 -11.86 5.59 -19.73
C THR A 25 -11.80 5.44 -18.21
N SER A 26 -12.94 5.28 -17.53
CA SER A 26 -12.97 4.99 -16.09
C SER A 26 -12.06 3.80 -15.72
N ALA A 27 -12.01 2.77 -16.58
CA ALA A 27 -11.13 1.62 -16.40
C ALA A 27 -9.63 2.00 -16.44
N SER A 28 -9.20 2.76 -17.45
CA SER A 28 -7.79 3.14 -17.59
C SER A 28 -7.35 4.15 -16.54
N ILE A 29 -8.23 5.09 -16.17
CA ILE A 29 -7.97 6.09 -15.13
C ILE A 29 -7.81 5.39 -13.77
N LEU A 30 -8.75 4.50 -13.40
CA LEU A 30 -8.65 3.73 -12.17
C LEU A 30 -7.40 2.83 -12.17
N ALA A 31 -7.08 2.18 -13.29
CA ALA A 31 -5.87 1.37 -13.39
C ALA A 31 -4.59 2.18 -13.14
N GLN A 32 -4.50 3.40 -13.67
CA GLN A 32 -3.39 4.31 -13.40
C GLN A 32 -3.32 4.72 -11.93
N ALA A 33 -4.47 5.04 -11.31
CA ALA A 33 -4.54 5.35 -9.88
C ALA A 33 -4.04 4.18 -9.02
N LEU A 34 -4.47 2.95 -9.31
CA LEU A 34 -4.02 1.74 -8.61
C LEU A 34 -2.54 1.46 -8.81
N ALA A 35 -1.99 1.73 -9.99
CA ALA A 35 -0.57 1.63 -10.26
C ALA A 35 0.24 2.62 -9.40
N LYS A 36 -0.21 3.88 -9.32
CA LYS A 36 0.40 4.90 -8.43
C LYS A 36 0.38 4.45 -6.97
N VAL A 37 -0.77 3.96 -6.50
CA VAL A 37 -0.90 3.45 -5.12
C VAL A 37 0.09 2.32 -4.90
N SER A 38 0.12 1.31 -5.77
CA SER A 38 0.99 0.13 -5.64
C SER A 38 2.48 0.47 -5.68
N ALA A 39 2.87 1.47 -6.48
CA ALA A 39 4.25 1.96 -6.58
C ALA A 39 4.70 2.81 -5.36
N ALA A 40 3.75 3.30 -4.56
CA ALA A 40 4.02 4.12 -3.38
C ALA A 40 3.56 3.40 -2.09
N PRO A 41 4.31 2.38 -1.61
CA PRO A 41 3.99 1.74 -0.34
C PRO A 41 4.16 2.72 0.85
N PRO A 42 3.44 2.51 1.96
CA PRO A 42 3.66 3.27 3.19
C PRO A 42 5.12 3.19 3.67
N PRO A 43 5.65 4.24 4.33
CA PRO A 43 7.02 4.26 4.80
C PRO A 43 7.28 3.16 5.83
N ALA A 44 8.43 2.49 5.70
CA ALA A 44 8.89 1.51 6.68
C ALA A 44 9.56 2.20 7.87
N ARG A 45 9.26 1.68 9.07
CA ARG A 45 9.86 2.11 10.34
C ARG A 45 9.91 0.95 11.32
N LEU A 46 10.93 0.95 12.18
CA LEU A 46 10.98 -0.01 13.28
C LEU A 46 9.94 0.36 14.34
N VAL A 47 8.75 -0.26 14.26
CA VAL A 47 7.68 -0.06 15.23
C VAL A 47 7.98 -0.76 16.56
N MET A 48 7.38 -0.24 17.64
CA MET A 48 7.61 -0.74 19.01
C MET A 48 7.49 -2.27 19.14
N PRO A 49 6.44 -2.95 18.64
CA PRO A 49 6.35 -4.41 18.79
C PRO A 49 7.49 -5.17 18.10
N THR A 50 7.92 -4.71 16.93
CA THR A 50 9.03 -5.32 16.18
C THR A 50 10.36 -5.05 16.89
N SER A 51 10.56 -3.84 17.39
CA SER A 51 11.71 -3.46 18.22
C SER A 51 11.82 -4.35 19.47
N THR A 52 10.72 -4.50 20.21
CA THR A 52 10.64 -5.34 21.42
C THR A 52 10.93 -6.80 21.09
N PHE A 53 10.28 -7.35 20.06
CA PHE A 53 10.52 -8.72 19.60
C PHE A 53 12.01 -8.96 19.32
N LEU A 54 12.64 -8.07 18.54
CA LEU A 54 14.06 -8.16 18.23
C LEU A 54 14.91 -8.15 19.51
N HIS A 55 14.64 -7.22 20.43
CA HIS A 55 15.35 -7.16 21.71
C HIS A 55 15.24 -8.46 22.50
N THR A 56 14.04 -9.04 22.58
CA THR A 56 13.78 -10.31 23.27
C THR A 56 14.54 -11.48 22.66
N VAL A 57 14.61 -11.58 21.33
CA VAL A 57 15.34 -12.68 20.66
C VAL A 57 16.84 -12.42 20.55
N SER A 58 17.32 -11.20 20.81
CA SER A 58 18.73 -10.84 20.69
C SER A 58 19.74 -11.79 21.38
N PRO A 59 19.46 -12.42 22.54
CA PRO A 59 20.38 -13.34 23.18
C PRO A 59 20.61 -14.64 22.40
N THR A 60 19.71 -15.03 21.50
CA THR A 60 19.85 -16.24 20.67
C THR A 60 20.52 -15.94 19.33
N LEU A 61 20.69 -14.66 18.97
CA LEU A 61 21.28 -14.25 17.70
C LEU A 61 22.81 -14.36 17.71
N PRO A 62 23.43 -14.56 16.52
CA PRO A 62 24.87 -14.44 16.32
C PRO A 62 25.43 -13.08 16.78
N PRO A 63 26.72 -12.98 17.13
CA PRO A 63 27.31 -11.78 17.76
C PRO A 63 27.05 -10.48 17.00
N LEU A 64 27.19 -10.49 15.67
CA LEU A 64 26.97 -9.30 14.84
C LEU A 64 25.50 -8.86 14.86
N GLN A 65 24.56 -9.78 14.65
CA GLN A 65 23.13 -9.48 14.66
C GLN A 65 22.65 -9.03 16.05
N ARG A 66 23.17 -9.67 17.10
CA ARG A 66 22.93 -9.27 18.49
C ARG A 66 23.39 -7.84 18.75
N PHE A 67 24.59 -7.48 18.29
CA PHE A 67 25.09 -6.11 18.42
C PHE A 67 24.17 -5.11 17.71
N LEU A 68 23.80 -5.40 16.45
CA LEU A 68 22.90 -4.54 15.69
C LEU A 68 21.57 -4.33 16.42
N VAL A 69 20.95 -5.41 16.88
CA VAL A 69 19.67 -5.37 17.59
C VAL A 69 19.77 -4.68 18.96
N ARG A 70 20.87 -4.81 19.68
CA ARG A 70 21.07 -4.10 20.97
C ARG A 70 21.36 -2.61 20.80
N ARG A 71 21.73 -2.17 19.60
CA ARG A 71 22.03 -0.79 19.25
C ARG A 71 21.01 -0.21 18.27
N GLN A 72 19.73 -0.58 18.41
CA GLN A 72 18.64 -0.11 17.55
C GLN A 72 18.59 1.41 17.39
N TRP A 73 18.95 2.20 18.40
CA TRP A 73 19.02 3.67 18.30
C TRP A 73 19.95 4.15 17.17
N LEU A 74 21.00 3.38 16.85
CA LEU A 74 21.96 3.64 15.78
C LEU A 74 21.63 2.86 14.50
N THR A 75 21.14 1.62 14.65
CA THR A 75 21.00 0.66 13.54
C THR A 75 19.58 0.54 13.01
N ALA A 76 18.61 1.28 13.56
CA ALA A 76 17.20 1.24 13.14
C ALA A 76 17.01 1.41 11.62
N PRO A 77 17.68 2.36 10.91
CA PRO A 77 17.53 2.46 9.47
C PRO A 77 18.00 1.20 8.73
N LEU A 78 19.12 0.62 9.16
CA LEU A 78 19.68 -0.61 8.57
C LEU A 78 18.75 -1.81 8.81
N LEU A 79 18.26 -1.97 10.05
CA LEU A 79 17.32 -3.04 10.41
C LEU A 79 16.00 -2.90 9.65
N THR A 80 15.46 -1.68 9.57
CA THR A 80 14.23 -1.38 8.84
C THR A 80 14.40 -1.73 7.36
N HIS A 81 15.50 -1.29 6.75
CA HIS A 81 15.78 -1.60 5.34
C HIS A 81 15.91 -3.11 5.11
N ALA A 82 16.66 -3.83 5.97
CA ALA A 82 16.80 -5.28 5.86
C ALA A 82 15.45 -6.01 5.93
N PHE A 83 14.56 -5.56 6.84
CA PHE A 83 13.23 -6.12 6.99
C PHE A 83 12.32 -5.79 5.81
N ASP A 84 12.45 -4.62 5.20
CA ASP A 84 11.61 -4.20 4.07
C ASP A 84 11.89 -4.97 2.78
N ARG A 85 13.02 -5.71 2.69
CA ARG A 85 13.42 -6.46 1.48
C ARG A 85 12.59 -7.71 1.18
N ALA A 86 11.88 -8.27 2.16
CA ALA A 86 11.08 -9.48 1.96
C ALA A 86 9.63 -9.27 2.44
N PRO A 87 8.60 -9.77 1.72
CA PRO A 87 7.20 -9.46 2.03
C PRO A 87 6.78 -9.78 3.47
N LYS A 88 7.25 -10.92 4.01
CA LYS A 88 6.90 -11.36 5.37
C LYS A 88 7.45 -10.41 6.44
N THR A 89 8.70 -9.97 6.29
CA THR A 89 9.37 -9.07 7.23
C THR A 89 8.96 -7.62 7.01
N ALA A 90 8.70 -7.21 5.78
CA ALA A 90 8.23 -5.86 5.44
C ALA A 90 6.92 -5.55 6.17
N ALA A 91 6.00 -6.54 6.23
CA ALA A 91 4.76 -6.40 6.96
C ALA A 91 4.96 -6.07 8.46
N THR A 92 6.11 -6.37 9.05
CA THR A 92 6.40 -6.07 10.47
C THR A 92 6.92 -4.65 10.69
N VAL A 93 7.37 -3.96 9.63
CA VAL A 93 7.95 -2.61 9.70
C VAL A 93 7.14 -1.57 8.92
N ARG A 94 6.19 -1.97 8.09
CA ARG A 94 5.27 -1.05 7.40
C ARG A 94 3.88 -1.64 7.25
N SER A 95 2.90 -0.74 7.10
CA SER A 95 1.57 -1.14 6.63
C SER A 95 1.66 -1.69 5.21
N THR A 96 0.88 -2.73 4.94
CA THR A 96 0.82 -3.36 3.61
C THR A 96 -0.50 -3.03 2.95
N GLN A 97 -0.52 -2.97 1.63
CA GLN A 97 -1.71 -2.71 0.84
C GLN A 97 -1.74 -3.70 -0.32
N ALA A 98 -2.93 -4.19 -0.65
CA ALA A 98 -3.13 -5.09 -1.77
C ALA A 98 -4.48 -4.79 -2.42
N VAL A 99 -4.49 -4.65 -3.75
CA VAL A 99 -5.73 -4.60 -4.51
C VAL A 99 -6.33 -6.00 -4.54
N THR A 100 -7.53 -6.16 -3.99
CA THR A 100 -8.19 -7.47 -3.87
C THR A 100 -9.37 -7.61 -4.83
N ILE A 101 -9.95 -6.50 -5.29
CA ILE A 101 -11.05 -6.47 -6.25
C ILE A 101 -10.77 -5.33 -7.22
N LEU A 102 -10.98 -5.57 -8.52
CA LEU A 102 -10.98 -4.57 -9.59
C LEU A 102 -12.10 -4.92 -10.57
N LYS A 103 -13.00 -3.98 -10.86
CA LYS A 103 -14.08 -4.15 -11.85
C LYS A 103 -14.24 -2.90 -12.69
N ALA A 104 -14.43 -3.09 -13.99
CA ALA A 104 -14.83 -2.05 -14.94
C ALA A 104 -15.45 -2.68 -16.18
N GLY A 105 -16.51 -2.07 -16.71
CA GLY A 105 -17.15 -2.49 -17.96
C GLY A 105 -18.07 -3.70 -17.82
N VAL A 106 -18.94 -3.84 -18.82
CA VAL A 106 -19.93 -4.92 -18.92
C VAL A 106 -20.01 -5.55 -20.31
N MET A 107 -19.59 -4.81 -21.33
CA MET A 107 -19.61 -5.21 -22.74
C MET A 107 -18.30 -4.80 -23.41
N VAL A 108 -17.88 -5.56 -24.43
CA VAL A 108 -16.57 -5.38 -25.10
C VAL A 108 -16.48 -4.09 -25.95
N ASN A 109 -17.62 -3.51 -26.33
CA ASN A 109 -17.72 -2.36 -27.24
C ASN A 109 -18.32 -1.11 -26.57
N VAL A 110 -18.53 -1.13 -25.26
CA VAL A 110 -19.07 0.00 -24.49
C VAL A 110 -17.99 0.49 -23.55
N LEU A 111 -17.69 1.79 -23.60
CA LEU A 111 -16.78 2.41 -22.66
C LEU A 111 -17.44 2.47 -21.29
N PRO A 112 -16.79 1.94 -20.23
CA PRO A 112 -17.38 1.92 -18.90
C PRO A 112 -17.60 3.33 -18.36
N GLN A 113 -18.79 3.56 -17.82
CA GLN A 113 -19.09 4.77 -17.06
C GLN A 113 -18.55 4.71 -15.63
N HIS A 114 -18.46 3.50 -15.06
CA HIS A 114 -18.04 3.30 -13.68
C HIS A 114 -16.98 2.21 -13.59
N ALA A 115 -15.94 2.48 -12.82
CA ALA A 115 -14.93 1.51 -12.42
C ALA A 115 -14.70 1.60 -10.91
N TYR A 116 -14.47 0.46 -10.26
CA TYR A 116 -14.12 0.46 -8.83
C TYR A 116 -13.12 -0.64 -8.47
N ALA A 117 -12.43 -0.42 -7.37
CA ALA A 117 -11.49 -1.37 -6.80
C ALA A 117 -11.49 -1.33 -5.27
N HIS A 118 -11.27 -2.48 -4.65
CA HIS A 118 -11.04 -2.58 -3.21
C HIS A 118 -9.57 -2.82 -2.92
N ILE A 119 -9.02 -2.02 -2.01
CA ILE A 119 -7.67 -2.14 -1.48
C ILE A 119 -7.76 -2.56 -0.03
N ASN A 120 -7.20 -3.72 0.30
CA ASN A 120 -7.06 -4.16 1.68
C ASN A 120 -5.74 -3.66 2.25
N VAL A 121 -5.82 -2.80 3.26
CA VAL A 121 -4.65 -2.27 3.97
C VAL A 121 -4.55 -2.91 5.35
N ARG A 122 -3.41 -3.54 5.64
CA ARG A 122 -3.07 -4.07 6.97
C ARG A 122 -2.19 -3.06 7.68
N LEU A 123 -2.70 -2.51 8.78
CA LEU A 123 -2.03 -1.43 9.50
C LEU A 123 -0.99 -1.96 10.50
N VAL A 124 0.20 -1.36 10.49
CA VAL A 124 1.14 -1.48 11.61
C VAL A 124 0.80 -0.50 12.72
N PRO A 125 1.17 -0.79 13.98
CA PRO A 125 0.94 0.12 15.09
C PRO A 125 1.52 1.52 14.85
N GLY A 126 0.71 2.53 15.18
CA GLY A 126 0.99 3.95 14.93
C GLY A 126 0.42 4.48 13.61
N ASP A 127 0.07 3.63 12.64
CA ASP A 127 -0.69 4.09 11.47
C ASP A 127 -2.17 4.18 11.79
N THR A 128 -2.84 5.18 11.21
CA THR A 128 -4.27 5.42 11.39
C THR A 128 -5.03 5.22 10.07
N VAL A 129 -6.33 4.96 10.19
CA VAL A 129 -7.23 4.89 9.02
C VAL A 129 -7.21 6.21 8.26
N GLN A 130 -7.35 7.33 8.97
CA GLN A 130 -7.35 8.66 8.38
C GLN A 130 -6.04 8.98 7.64
N GLY A 131 -4.89 8.72 8.26
CA GLY A 131 -3.59 8.94 7.61
C GLY A 131 -3.37 8.05 6.40
N THR A 132 -3.93 6.83 6.41
CA THR A 132 -3.92 5.94 5.25
C THR A 132 -4.74 6.52 4.10
N LEU A 133 -5.96 6.99 4.39
CA LEU A 133 -6.86 7.59 3.41
C LEU A 133 -6.26 8.86 2.78
N GLU A 134 -5.72 9.76 3.60
CA GLU A 134 -5.07 10.99 3.14
C GLU A 134 -3.85 10.72 2.26
N ARG A 135 -3.04 9.72 2.62
CA ARG A 135 -1.90 9.31 1.81
C ARG A 135 -2.35 8.77 0.46
N VAL A 136 -3.37 7.91 0.43
CA VAL A 136 -3.89 7.35 -0.83
C VAL A 136 -4.44 8.46 -1.72
N ARG A 137 -5.23 9.40 -1.19
CA ARG A 137 -5.71 10.57 -1.93
C ARG A 137 -4.56 11.38 -2.54
N ARG A 138 -3.51 11.65 -1.76
CA ARG A 138 -2.33 12.38 -2.22
C ARG A 138 -1.56 11.64 -3.33
N VAL A 139 -1.46 10.31 -3.22
CA VAL A 139 -0.77 9.48 -4.22
C VAL A 139 -1.56 9.40 -5.53
N VAL A 140 -2.88 9.28 -5.44
CA VAL A 140 -3.76 9.26 -6.62
C VAL A 140 -3.74 10.63 -7.31
N GLY A 141 -3.98 11.70 -6.54
CA GLY A 141 -3.92 13.08 -7.02
C GLY A 141 -4.95 13.40 -8.09
N ASP A 142 -6.09 12.70 -8.08
CA ASP A 142 -7.21 12.83 -9.01
C ASP A 142 -8.50 12.63 -8.21
N GLU A 143 -9.51 13.47 -8.44
CA GLU A 143 -10.78 13.47 -7.70
C GLU A 143 -11.93 12.78 -8.46
N ARG A 144 -11.69 12.39 -9.72
CA ARG A 144 -12.66 11.70 -10.58
C ARG A 144 -12.87 10.25 -10.21
#